data_AF-A0A673N410-F1
#
_entry.id   AF-A0A673N410-F1
#
_cell.length_a   1.000
_cell.length_b   1.000
_cell.length_c   1.000
_cell.angle_alpha   90.00
_cell.angle_beta   90.00
_cell.angle_gamma   90.00
#
_symmetry.space_group_name_H-M   'P 1'
#
loop_
_entity.id
_entity.type
_entity.pdbx_description
1 polymer ?
#
loop_
_entity_poly.entity_id
_entity_poly.type
_entity_poly.pdbx_seq_one_letter_code
_entity_poly.pdbx_strand_id
1 'polypeptide(L)'
;SRANDGSNAHIAMRYEDTDQGSEEFRSRASSTTDSMDNLEQLINLNGGEGQIYTMEGPLCLKSVQSMFGKLIDQAYSPFHAVLRCGNLTSDVQVFPRPEPVTIDEEVDPIPKTVQTDLEIVGFIEIGDIASPPVLSRHLVLPIAVNKEGDEIGTGATDDTEEEISTNQMAGKSPNFCVLLHGSLKVEGMVALVQLGPDWLGMLYSQADSKKKSNLMMSLFEPGSEPLPWLGRMSQLGPASDAAENPYGEDDSKSPFPIQPKNKRSYAQNVTVWIKASGLQTDVQKILRNARKLPEKTQTFYKELNRLRKAALAFGFWELLKSVAELLERECTLLPDSAHPDAAFQLSHAAQQLKLASSGDSKYATYEHNITPMLTDFSGGGGADRI
;
A
#
# COMPACT_ATOMS: atom_id res chain seq x y z
N SER A 1 1.87 -1.87 -17.79
CA SER A 1 1.25 -2.68 -18.86
C SER A 1 -0.25 -2.53 -18.73
N ARG A 2 -0.94 -2.42 -19.86
CA ARG A 2 -2.37 -2.12 -19.95
C ARG A 2 -3.21 -3.19 -19.26
N ALA A 3 -4.10 -2.78 -18.36
CA ALA A 3 -5.33 -3.50 -18.04
C ALA A 3 -6.45 -2.47 -18.25
N ASN A 4 -7.14 -2.63 -19.37
CA ASN A 4 -8.31 -1.87 -19.76
C ASN A 4 -9.46 -2.87 -19.61
N ASP A 5 -9.90 -3.10 -18.38
CA ASP A 5 -11.12 -3.87 -18.12
C ASP A 5 -12.30 -2.92 -18.33
N GLY A 6 -12.69 -2.80 -19.59
CA GLY A 6 -14.01 -2.32 -19.95
C GLY A 6 -14.99 -3.45 -19.65
N SER A 7 -15.81 -3.25 -18.64
CA SER A 7 -17.04 -4.00 -18.41
C SER A 7 -17.92 -3.90 -19.66
N ASN A 8 -17.80 -4.87 -20.56
CA ASN A 8 -18.66 -5.01 -21.74
C ASN A 8 -20.01 -5.58 -21.31
N ALA A 9 -20.98 -4.70 -21.10
CA ALA A 9 -22.38 -5.09 -21.09
C ALA A 9 -22.76 -5.58 -22.50
N HIS A 10 -22.82 -6.90 -22.69
CA HIS A 10 -23.28 -7.49 -23.95
C HIS A 10 -24.82 -7.50 -23.98
N ILE A 11 -25.40 -6.57 -24.75
CA ILE A 11 -26.83 -6.52 -25.02
C ILE A 11 -27.14 -7.38 -26.25
N ALA A 12 -27.89 -8.47 -26.06
CA ALA A 12 -28.46 -9.25 -27.17
C ALA A 12 -29.92 -8.79 -27.41
N MET A 13 -30.19 -8.21 -28.59
CA MET A 13 -31.54 -7.84 -29.04
C MET A 13 -31.89 -8.60 -30.32
N ARG A 14 -33.11 -9.13 -30.43
CA ARG A 14 -33.61 -9.81 -31.64
C ARG A 14 -34.86 -9.13 -32.21
N TYR A 15 -34.90 -9.08 -33.54
CA TYR A 15 -35.99 -8.60 -34.41
C TYR A 15 -36.88 -9.77 -34.83
N GLU A 16 -38.21 -9.62 -34.83
CA GLU A 16 -39.13 -10.56 -35.52
C GLU A 16 -40.09 -9.77 -36.42
N ASP A 17 -39.99 -10.01 -37.73
CA ASP A 17 -41.00 -9.62 -38.71
C ASP A 17 -42.18 -10.60 -38.64
N THR A 18 -43.39 -10.05 -38.55
CA THR A 18 -44.64 -10.78 -38.70
C THR A 18 -45.13 -10.66 -40.14
N ASP A 19 -45.16 -11.76 -40.90
CA ASP A 19 -46.40 -12.28 -41.48
C ASP A 19 -46.22 -13.65 -42.17
N GLN A 20 -47.33 -14.39 -42.23
CA GLN A 20 -47.62 -15.64 -42.96
C GLN A 20 -47.42 -16.99 -42.26
N GLY A 21 -48.55 -17.67 -42.10
CA GLY A 21 -48.65 -19.08 -42.50
C GLY A 21 -48.80 -20.08 -41.35
N SER A 22 -50.05 -20.38 -41.04
CA SER A 22 -50.52 -21.45 -40.15
C SER A 22 -49.97 -22.84 -40.52
N GLU A 23 -48.87 -23.26 -39.91
CA GLU A 23 -48.49 -24.67 -39.62
C GLU A 23 -47.20 -24.78 -38.76
N GLU A 24 -46.48 -23.67 -38.53
CA GLU A 24 -45.21 -23.61 -37.79
C GLU A 24 -45.29 -23.63 -36.25
N PHE A 25 -46.48 -23.78 -35.65
CA PHE A 25 -46.67 -23.49 -34.23
C PHE A 25 -46.04 -24.51 -33.25
N ARG A 26 -45.58 -25.67 -33.75
CA ARG A 26 -44.96 -26.73 -32.92
C ARG A 26 -43.43 -26.80 -33.00
N SER A 27 -42.78 -26.33 -34.07
CA SER A 27 -41.30 -26.31 -34.18
C SER A 27 -40.69 -25.03 -33.60
N ARG A 28 -41.43 -23.91 -33.65
CA ARG A 28 -40.98 -22.59 -33.20
C ARG A 28 -40.87 -22.45 -31.68
N ALA A 29 -41.61 -23.28 -30.93
CA ALA A 29 -41.53 -23.34 -29.47
C ALA A 29 -40.27 -24.08 -28.96
N SER A 30 -39.68 -24.97 -29.77
CA SER A 30 -38.49 -25.73 -29.39
C SER A 30 -37.18 -24.95 -29.57
N SER A 31 -37.15 -23.95 -30.46
CA SER A 31 -35.95 -23.14 -30.71
C SER A 31 -35.86 -21.89 -29.83
N THR A 32 -36.98 -21.45 -29.26
CA THR A 32 -37.05 -20.28 -28.37
C THR A 32 -36.53 -20.60 -26.97
N THR A 33 -36.89 -21.76 -26.41
CA THR A 33 -36.33 -22.26 -25.14
C THR A 33 -34.82 -22.44 -25.22
N ASP A 34 -34.34 -23.06 -26.30
CA ASP A 34 -32.92 -23.34 -26.53
C ASP A 34 -32.08 -22.03 -26.59
N SER A 35 -32.65 -20.95 -27.13
CA SER A 35 -31.96 -19.64 -27.18
C SER A 35 -31.88 -18.91 -25.83
N MET A 36 -32.91 -19.02 -24.98
CA MET A 36 -32.89 -18.43 -23.64
C MET A 36 -31.97 -19.22 -22.71
N ASP A 37 -32.00 -20.55 -22.79
CA ASP A 37 -31.11 -21.44 -22.02
C ASP A 37 -29.64 -21.14 -22.33
N ASN A 38 -29.31 -20.86 -23.60
CA ASN A 38 -27.97 -20.43 -24.00
C ASN A 38 -27.57 -19.06 -23.41
N LEU A 39 -28.48 -18.09 -23.33
CA LEU A 39 -28.21 -16.79 -22.73
C LEU A 39 -28.04 -16.91 -21.19
N GLU A 40 -28.85 -17.73 -20.54
CA GLU A 40 -28.71 -18.03 -19.10
C GLU A 40 -27.39 -18.74 -18.82
N GLN A 41 -26.98 -19.66 -19.70
CA GLN A 41 -25.70 -20.34 -19.59
C GLN A 41 -24.52 -19.36 -19.66
N LEU A 42 -24.61 -18.27 -20.45
CA LEU A 42 -23.57 -17.25 -20.47
C LEU A 42 -23.41 -16.54 -19.11
N ILE A 43 -24.50 -16.26 -18.39
CA ILE A 43 -24.43 -15.68 -17.05
C ILE A 43 -23.82 -16.68 -16.06
N ASN A 44 -24.22 -17.95 -16.14
CA ASN A 44 -23.65 -19.00 -15.30
C ASN A 44 -22.14 -19.19 -15.54
N LEU A 45 -21.69 -19.08 -16.79
CA LEU A 45 -20.27 -19.10 -17.14
C LEU A 45 -19.50 -17.87 -16.63
N ASN A 46 -20.20 -16.74 -16.41
CA ASN A 46 -19.65 -15.54 -15.79
C ASN A 46 -19.74 -15.56 -14.26
N GLY A 47 -19.89 -16.74 -13.64
CA GLY A 47 -19.99 -16.88 -12.19
C GLY A 47 -21.32 -16.41 -11.59
N GLY A 48 -22.35 -16.23 -12.41
CA GLY A 48 -23.65 -15.70 -11.98
C GLY A 48 -23.74 -14.17 -12.01
N GLU A 49 -22.66 -13.48 -12.37
CA GLU A 49 -22.62 -12.02 -12.48
C GLU A 49 -23.28 -11.55 -13.79
N GLY A 50 -24.43 -10.89 -13.68
CA GLY A 50 -25.19 -10.34 -14.80
C GLY A 50 -26.69 -10.61 -14.71
N GLN A 51 -27.47 -10.04 -15.63
CA GLN A 51 -28.92 -10.23 -15.66
C GLN A 51 -29.44 -10.23 -17.10
N ILE A 52 -30.37 -11.16 -17.39
CA ILE A 52 -31.15 -11.14 -18.63
C ILE A 52 -32.35 -10.23 -18.42
N TYR A 53 -32.54 -9.31 -19.36
CA TYR A 53 -33.71 -8.46 -19.41
C TYR A 53 -34.65 -8.95 -20.50
N THR A 54 -35.82 -9.44 -20.10
CA THR A 54 -36.89 -9.85 -21.00
C THR A 54 -38.00 -8.80 -21.04
N MET A 55 -38.71 -8.68 -22.17
CA MET A 55 -39.86 -7.79 -22.26
C MET A 55 -41.08 -8.40 -21.57
N GLU A 56 -41.76 -7.59 -20.75
CA GLU A 56 -43.07 -7.92 -20.21
C GLU A 56 -44.15 -7.39 -21.18
N GLY A 57 -44.51 -8.18 -22.19
CA GLY A 57 -45.58 -7.84 -23.14
C GLY A 57 -45.15 -7.82 -24.61
N PRO A 58 -45.96 -7.22 -25.52
CA PRO A 58 -45.65 -7.20 -26.95
C PRO A 58 -44.39 -6.39 -27.22
N LEU A 59 -43.61 -6.84 -28.22
CA LEU A 59 -42.45 -6.13 -28.72
C LEU A 59 -42.90 -4.78 -29.32
N CYS A 60 -42.68 -3.71 -28.57
CA CYS A 60 -42.94 -2.35 -29.01
C CYS A 60 -41.96 -1.38 -28.35
N LEU A 61 -41.87 -0.16 -28.89
CA LEU A 61 -40.94 0.86 -28.42
C LEU A 61 -41.08 1.12 -26.90
N LYS A 62 -42.31 1.14 -26.39
CA LYS A 62 -42.59 1.35 -24.96
C LYS A 62 -42.00 0.23 -24.08
N SER A 63 -42.13 -1.02 -24.52
CA SER A 63 -41.60 -2.18 -23.80
C SER A 63 -40.06 -2.18 -23.78
N VAL A 64 -39.43 -1.80 -24.89
CA VAL A 64 -37.97 -1.66 -24.98
C VAL A 64 -37.47 -0.50 -24.12
N GLN A 65 -38.13 0.66 -24.16
CA GLN A 65 -37.78 1.80 -23.30
C GLN A 65 -37.88 1.44 -21.82
N SER A 66 -38.93 0.73 -21.41
CA SER A 66 -39.09 0.24 -20.03
C SER A 66 -37.98 -0.73 -19.64
N MET A 67 -37.62 -1.66 -20.53
CA MET A 67 -36.52 -2.60 -20.31
C MET A 67 -35.18 -1.88 -20.10
N PHE A 68 -34.83 -0.94 -20.99
CA PHE A 68 -33.61 -0.15 -20.85
C PHE A 68 -33.65 0.78 -19.63
N GLY A 69 -34.83 1.27 -19.23
CA GLY A 69 -35.02 2.00 -17.97
C GLY A 69 -34.57 1.16 -16.78
N LYS A 70 -35.02 -0.10 -16.69
CA LYS A 70 -34.59 -1.03 -15.63
C LYS A 70 -33.05 -1.22 -15.63
N LEU A 71 -32.44 -1.35 -16.81
CA LEU A 71 -30.98 -1.47 -16.94
C LEU A 71 -30.26 -0.20 -16.45
N ILE A 72 -30.76 0.98 -16.82
CA ILE A 72 -30.20 2.28 -16.41
C ILE A 72 -30.26 2.42 -14.89
N ASP A 73 -31.43 2.16 -14.31
CA ASP A 73 -31.64 2.28 -12.86
C ASP A 73 -30.73 1.33 -12.06
N GLN A 74 -30.50 0.12 -12.59
CA GLN A 74 -29.69 -0.89 -11.92
C GLN A 74 -28.18 -0.67 -12.08
N ALA A 75 -27.70 -0.36 -13.29
CA ALA A 75 -26.27 -0.35 -13.59
C ALA A 75 -25.64 1.05 -13.73
N TYR A 76 -26.45 2.08 -13.97
CA TYR A 76 -25.96 3.43 -14.31
C TYR A 76 -26.44 4.52 -13.35
N SER A 77 -27.11 4.15 -12.26
CA SER A 77 -27.53 5.10 -11.24
C SER A 77 -26.30 5.78 -10.58
N PRO A 78 -26.21 7.12 -10.57
CA PRO A 78 -25.10 7.82 -9.96
C PRO A 78 -25.05 7.57 -8.45
N PHE A 79 -23.87 7.67 -7.84
CA PHE A 79 -23.74 7.63 -6.39
C PHE A 79 -23.64 9.06 -5.86
N HIS A 80 -24.69 9.51 -5.17
CA HIS A 80 -24.74 10.82 -4.52
C HIS A 80 -24.36 10.67 -3.04
N ALA A 81 -23.57 11.62 -2.55
CA ALA A 81 -23.09 11.67 -1.18
C ALA A 81 -22.97 13.13 -0.72
N VAL A 82 -22.79 13.32 0.59
CA VAL A 82 -22.53 14.61 1.23
C VAL A 82 -21.11 14.57 1.75
N LEU A 83 -20.24 15.42 1.20
CA LEU A 83 -18.88 15.60 1.69
C LEU A 83 -18.87 16.60 2.84
N ARG A 84 -18.33 16.21 3.99
CA ARG A 84 -18.33 17.00 5.23
C ARG A 84 -16.92 17.17 5.79
N CYS A 85 -16.61 18.36 6.29
CA CYS A 85 -15.43 18.66 7.10
C CYS A 85 -15.86 19.57 8.25
N GLY A 86 -16.25 18.97 9.37
CA GLY A 86 -16.95 19.69 10.44
C GLY A 86 -18.23 20.35 9.91
N ASN A 87 -18.28 21.68 9.96
CA ASN A 87 -19.44 22.46 9.50
C ASN A 87 -19.41 22.78 7.99
N LEU A 88 -18.33 22.49 7.29
CA LEU A 88 -18.24 22.69 5.83
C LEU A 88 -18.84 21.48 5.12
N THR A 89 -19.80 21.72 4.22
CA THR A 89 -20.53 20.65 3.53
C THR A 89 -20.70 20.95 2.05
N SER A 90 -20.67 19.92 1.21
CA SER A 90 -21.12 19.99 -0.18
C SER A 90 -21.75 18.67 -0.60
N ASP A 91 -22.84 18.74 -1.35
CA ASP A 91 -23.38 17.58 -2.06
C ASP A 91 -22.47 17.24 -3.23
N VAL A 92 -22.19 15.95 -3.41
CA VAL A 92 -21.22 15.43 -4.36
C VAL A 92 -21.68 14.17 -5.06
N GLN A 93 -21.18 13.97 -6.27
CA GLN A 93 -21.26 12.72 -7.01
C GLN A 93 -19.90 12.01 -6.93
N VAL A 94 -19.91 10.73 -6.59
CA VAL A 94 -18.73 9.86 -6.63
C VAL A 94 -18.78 9.02 -7.90
N PHE A 95 -17.75 9.14 -8.75
CA PHE A 95 -17.72 8.48 -10.06
C PHE A 95 -16.41 7.74 -10.34
N PRO A 96 -16.42 6.46 -10.77
CA PRO A 96 -17.59 5.60 -10.92
C PRO A 96 -18.26 5.29 -9.56
N ARG A 97 -19.46 4.71 -9.56
CA ARG A 97 -20.10 4.25 -8.32
C ARG A 97 -19.17 3.24 -7.62
N PRO A 98 -18.87 3.41 -6.31
CA PRO A 98 -18.13 2.41 -5.55
C PRO A 98 -18.89 1.08 -5.50
N GLU A 99 -18.22 -0.01 -5.85
CA GLU A 99 -18.76 -1.36 -5.70
C GLU A 99 -18.70 -1.79 -4.22
N PRO A 100 -19.66 -2.58 -3.74
CA PRO A 100 -19.58 -3.19 -2.41
C PRO A 100 -18.34 -4.08 -2.28
N VAL A 101 -17.66 -4.01 -1.14
CA VAL A 101 -16.42 -4.77 -0.87
C VAL A 101 -16.73 -5.89 0.11
N THR A 102 -16.42 -7.13 -0.27
CA THR A 102 -16.46 -8.31 0.61
C THR A 102 -15.07 -8.68 1.09
N ILE A 103 -14.93 -8.96 2.39
CA ILE A 103 -13.67 -9.44 2.97
C ILE A 103 -13.78 -10.95 3.17
N ASP A 104 -12.99 -11.70 2.38
CA ASP A 104 -13.02 -13.17 2.34
C ASP A 104 -12.66 -13.87 3.66
N GLU A 105 -12.02 -13.16 4.59
CA GLU A 105 -11.59 -13.71 5.88
C GLU A 105 -12.72 -13.77 6.93
N GLU A 106 -13.90 -13.19 6.66
CA GLU A 106 -15.06 -13.22 7.55
C GLU A 106 -15.86 -14.54 7.38
N VAL A 107 -16.32 -15.15 8.49
CA VAL A 107 -17.06 -16.44 8.50
C VAL A 107 -18.38 -16.34 7.72
N ASP A 108 -18.99 -15.15 7.70
CA ASP A 108 -20.14 -14.78 6.87
C ASP A 108 -19.83 -13.40 6.25
N PRO A 109 -19.26 -13.33 5.03
CA PRO A 109 -18.79 -12.07 4.45
C PRO A 109 -19.98 -11.16 4.13
N ILE A 110 -20.07 -10.03 4.84
CA ILE A 110 -21.09 -9.01 4.59
C ILE A 110 -20.50 -7.95 3.65
N PRO A 111 -21.14 -7.68 2.49
CA PRO A 111 -20.68 -6.62 1.59
C PRO A 111 -20.70 -5.25 2.29
N LYS A 112 -19.54 -4.61 2.38
CA LYS A 112 -19.39 -3.27 2.94
C LYS A 112 -19.59 -2.24 1.83
N THR A 113 -20.53 -1.32 2.04
CA THR A 113 -20.80 -0.21 1.12
C THR A 113 -20.29 1.10 1.69
N VAL A 114 -19.84 1.98 0.80
CA VAL A 114 -19.41 3.34 1.18
C VAL A 114 -20.62 4.12 1.69
N GLN A 115 -20.46 4.79 2.82
CA GLN A 115 -21.48 5.66 3.40
C GLN A 115 -21.77 6.89 2.52
N THR A 116 -23.00 7.38 2.59
CA THR A 116 -23.42 8.59 1.87
C THR A 116 -22.98 9.87 2.57
N ASP A 117 -22.74 9.85 3.88
CA ASP A 117 -22.08 10.95 4.59
C ASP A 117 -20.58 10.69 4.63
N LEU A 118 -19.82 11.42 3.81
CA LEU A 118 -18.37 11.31 3.69
C LEU A 118 -17.72 12.33 4.64
N GLU A 119 -17.37 11.90 5.85
CA GLU A 119 -16.78 12.76 6.87
C GLU A 119 -15.25 12.78 6.79
N ILE A 120 -14.69 13.98 6.61
CA ILE A 120 -13.25 14.21 6.69
C ILE A 120 -12.84 14.24 8.16
N VAL A 121 -11.93 13.33 8.54
CA VAL A 121 -11.48 13.13 9.93
C VAL A 121 -10.08 13.68 10.20
N GLY A 122 -9.34 14.05 9.16
CA GLY A 122 -7.99 14.61 9.32
C GLY A 122 -7.29 14.88 8.00
N PHE A 123 -6.10 15.45 8.09
CA PHE A 123 -5.23 15.75 6.95
C PHE A 123 -3.84 15.18 7.19
N ILE A 124 -3.20 14.69 6.14
CA ILE A 124 -1.86 14.11 6.17
C ILE A 124 -1.08 14.62 4.96
N GLU A 125 0.21 14.88 5.12
CA GLU A 125 1.08 15.25 4.01
C GLU A 125 1.15 14.15 2.94
N ILE A 126 1.27 14.55 1.67
CA ILE A 126 1.44 13.59 0.57
C ILE A 126 2.73 12.76 0.73
N GLY A 127 3.75 13.32 1.39
CA GLY A 127 4.99 12.61 1.72
C GLY A 127 4.77 11.47 2.72
N ASP A 128 3.93 11.70 3.73
CA ASP A 128 3.64 10.76 4.81
C ASP A 128 2.68 9.64 4.39
N ILE A 129 1.66 9.98 3.60
CA ILE A 129 0.75 8.97 3.03
C ILE A 129 1.47 8.10 1.98
N ALA A 130 2.48 8.67 1.31
CA ALA A 130 3.28 8.08 0.26
C ALA A 130 2.46 7.62 -0.96
N SER A 131 2.40 6.31 -1.22
CA SER A 131 1.66 5.72 -2.33
C SER A 131 0.94 4.46 -1.84
N PRO A 132 -0.16 4.65 -1.08
CA PRO A 132 -0.85 3.55 -0.43
C PRO A 132 -1.50 2.61 -1.46
N PRO A 133 -1.58 1.30 -1.17
CA PRO A 133 -2.47 0.41 -1.90
C PRO A 133 -3.92 0.85 -1.67
N VAL A 134 -4.71 0.88 -2.73
CA VAL A 134 -6.11 1.32 -2.72
C VAL A 134 -6.93 0.35 -3.55
N LEU A 135 -8.18 0.11 -3.14
CA LEU A 135 -9.10 -0.78 -3.83
C LEU A 135 -9.53 -0.19 -5.17
N SER A 136 -9.96 1.07 -5.13
CA SER A 136 -10.53 1.78 -6.27
C SER A 136 -10.32 3.28 -6.13
N ARG A 137 -10.53 4.00 -7.24
CA ARG A 137 -10.37 5.45 -7.33
C ARG A 137 -11.59 6.07 -7.98
N HIS A 138 -12.04 7.18 -7.44
CA HIS A 138 -13.28 7.84 -7.83
C HIS A 138 -13.07 9.36 -7.93
N LEU A 139 -13.63 9.99 -8.94
CA LEU A 139 -13.81 11.44 -9.00
C LEU A 139 -14.87 11.86 -8.00
N VAL A 140 -14.63 12.99 -7.34
CA VAL A 140 -15.61 13.63 -6.45
C VAL A 140 -16.00 14.97 -7.06
N LEU A 141 -17.22 15.06 -7.55
CA LEU A 141 -17.72 16.20 -8.32
C LEU A 141 -18.85 16.89 -7.53
N PRO A 142 -18.84 18.22 -7.39
CA PRO A 142 -19.92 18.93 -6.72
C PRO A 142 -21.21 18.84 -7.54
N ILE A 143 -22.35 18.65 -6.85
CA ILE A 143 -23.68 18.67 -7.45
C ILE A 143 -24.35 19.99 -7.08
N ALA A 144 -24.96 20.66 -8.06
CA ALA A 144 -25.83 21.80 -7.79
C ALA A 144 -27.20 21.28 -7.36
N VAL A 145 -27.45 21.18 -6.05
CA VAL A 145 -28.75 20.74 -5.55
C VAL A 145 -29.66 21.96 -5.45
N ASN A 146 -30.62 22.07 -6.37
CA ASN A 146 -31.74 22.99 -6.17
C ASN A 146 -32.62 22.41 -5.05
N LYS A 147 -32.72 23.12 -3.92
CA LYS A 147 -33.53 22.69 -2.75
C LYS A 147 -35.05 22.75 -2.96
N GLU A 148 -35.50 22.99 -4.19
CA GLU A 148 -36.90 22.93 -4.60
C GLU A 148 -36.95 22.19 -5.93
N GLY A 149 -37.34 20.90 -5.95
CA GLY A 149 -37.66 20.23 -7.22
C GLY A 149 -37.30 18.76 -7.43
N ASP A 150 -37.04 17.94 -6.40
CA ASP A 150 -36.79 16.50 -6.61
C ASP A 150 -38.09 15.65 -6.80
N GLU A 151 -39.11 16.27 -7.40
CA GLU A 151 -40.32 15.61 -7.95
C GLU A 151 -40.52 15.99 -9.43
N ILE A 152 -39.46 16.01 -10.25
CA ILE A 152 -39.66 15.98 -11.70
C ILE A 152 -38.69 14.95 -12.26
N GLY A 153 -39.22 13.75 -12.49
CA GLY A 153 -38.54 12.72 -13.25
C GLY A 153 -38.06 13.27 -14.59
N THR A 154 -36.97 12.67 -15.09
CA THR A 154 -36.41 12.88 -16.42
C THR A 154 -37.45 12.52 -17.49
N GLY A 155 -38.44 13.39 -17.69
CA GLY A 155 -39.43 13.37 -18.74
C GLY A 155 -38.95 14.32 -19.83
N ALA A 156 -38.59 13.75 -20.97
CA ALA A 156 -38.15 14.48 -22.15
C ALA A 156 -39.16 15.56 -22.56
N THR A 157 -38.75 16.83 -22.51
CA THR A 157 -39.06 17.88 -23.50
C THR A 157 -38.20 19.13 -23.24
N ASP A 158 -37.24 19.37 -24.13
CA ASP A 158 -36.81 20.70 -24.61
C ASP A 158 -36.30 21.78 -23.60
N ASP A 159 -35.24 21.51 -22.83
CA ASP A 159 -34.63 22.50 -21.90
C ASP A 159 -33.11 22.70 -22.09
N THR A 160 -32.67 23.09 -23.29
CA THR A 160 -31.24 23.41 -23.50
C THR A 160 -30.85 24.80 -22.94
N GLU A 161 -31.81 25.70 -22.70
CA GLU A 161 -31.54 27.05 -22.18
C GLU A 161 -31.56 27.13 -20.63
N GLU A 162 -32.30 26.25 -19.96
CA GLU A 162 -32.40 26.23 -18.49
C GLU A 162 -31.18 25.55 -17.82
N GLU A 163 -30.62 24.48 -18.41
CA GLU A 163 -29.40 23.81 -17.93
C GLU A 163 -28.15 24.71 -17.98
N ILE A 164 -28.05 25.59 -18.98
CA ILE A 164 -26.93 26.53 -19.12
C ILE A 164 -27.02 27.62 -18.04
N SER A 165 -28.24 28.06 -17.73
CA SER A 165 -28.52 29.12 -16.77
C SER A 165 -28.28 28.66 -15.33
N THR A 166 -28.70 27.44 -14.98
CA THR A 166 -28.48 26.83 -13.65
C THR A 166 -26.99 26.56 -13.36
N ASN A 167 -26.25 26.02 -14.34
CA ASN A 167 -24.80 25.81 -14.21
C ASN A 167 -24.03 27.13 -14.04
N GLN A 168 -24.44 28.21 -14.71
CA GLN A 168 -23.85 29.54 -14.54
C GLN A 168 -24.14 30.17 -13.18
N MET A 169 -25.31 29.89 -12.58
CA MET A 169 -25.62 30.35 -11.22
C MET A 169 -24.88 29.52 -10.16
N ALA A 170 -24.85 28.19 -10.31
CA ALA A 170 -24.10 27.30 -9.43
C ALA A 170 -22.60 27.62 -9.43
N GLY A 171 -22.01 27.92 -10.59
CA GLY A 171 -20.60 28.30 -10.73
C GLY A 171 -20.20 29.62 -10.06
N LYS A 172 -21.18 30.45 -9.64
CA LYS A 172 -20.93 31.69 -8.87
C LYS A 172 -21.04 31.47 -7.36
N SER A 173 -21.68 30.38 -6.93
CA SER A 173 -21.81 30.05 -5.53
C SER A 173 -20.52 29.42 -5.00
N PRO A 174 -20.01 29.81 -3.82
CA PRO A 174 -18.86 29.16 -3.22
C PRO A 174 -19.16 27.69 -2.94
N ASN A 175 -18.27 26.79 -3.37
CA ASN A 175 -18.43 25.35 -3.18
C ASN A 175 -17.25 24.76 -2.41
N PHE A 176 -17.55 23.94 -1.39
CA PHE A 176 -16.53 23.34 -0.53
C PHE A 176 -15.57 22.42 -1.28
N CYS A 177 -16.02 21.66 -2.29
CA CYS A 177 -15.14 20.80 -3.09
C CYS A 177 -14.08 21.60 -3.84
N VAL A 178 -14.42 22.79 -4.34
CA VAL A 178 -13.48 23.68 -5.03
C VAL A 178 -12.41 24.19 -4.08
N LEU A 179 -12.82 24.63 -2.87
CA LEU A 179 -11.91 25.05 -1.81
C LEU A 179 -10.99 23.91 -1.40
N LEU A 180 -11.55 22.76 -1.04
CA LEU A 180 -10.82 21.58 -0.57
C LEU A 180 -9.79 21.12 -1.61
N HIS A 181 -10.20 20.95 -2.87
CA HIS A 181 -9.29 20.57 -3.95
C HIS A 181 -8.14 21.57 -4.12
N GLY A 182 -8.44 22.87 -4.09
CA GLY A 182 -7.44 23.93 -4.20
C GLY A 182 -6.41 23.86 -3.06
N SER A 183 -6.89 23.74 -1.82
CA SER A 183 -6.04 23.63 -0.63
C SER A 183 -5.19 22.36 -0.64
N LEU A 184 -5.77 21.19 -0.89
CA LEU A 184 -5.03 19.92 -0.94
C LEU A 184 -3.91 19.95 -1.98
N LYS A 185 -4.15 20.60 -3.13
CA LYS A 185 -3.16 20.75 -4.19
C LYS A 185 -2.01 21.68 -3.82
N VAL A 186 -2.32 22.83 -3.21
CA VAL A 186 -1.32 23.86 -2.88
C VAL A 186 -0.46 23.39 -1.71
N GLU A 187 -1.10 22.84 -0.68
CA GLU A 187 -0.41 22.38 0.52
C GLU A 187 0.26 21.00 0.34
N GLY A 188 0.00 20.30 -0.76
CA GLY A 188 0.55 18.96 -0.97
C GLY A 188 0.06 17.97 0.09
N MET A 189 -1.23 18.03 0.43
CA MET A 189 -1.84 17.20 1.46
C MET A 189 -2.93 16.29 0.88
N VAL A 190 -3.31 15.29 1.67
CA VAL A 190 -4.51 14.46 1.48
C VAL A 190 -5.43 14.62 2.68
N ALA A 191 -6.73 14.47 2.47
CA ALA A 191 -7.74 14.45 3.54
C ALA A 191 -8.20 13.01 3.78
N LEU A 192 -8.09 12.52 5.02
CA LEU A 192 -8.63 11.22 5.41
C LEU A 192 -10.16 11.32 5.51
N VAL A 193 -10.86 10.38 4.88
CA VAL A 193 -12.32 10.35 4.83
C VAL A 193 -12.86 9.05 5.38
N GLN A 194 -13.90 9.13 6.20
CA GLN A 194 -14.61 7.97 6.72
C GLN A 194 -15.60 7.44 5.68
N LEU A 195 -15.40 6.17 5.31
CA LEU A 195 -16.22 5.46 4.35
C LEU A 195 -17.23 4.54 5.05
N GLY A 196 -16.93 4.12 6.28
CA GLY A 196 -17.75 3.23 7.09
C GLY A 196 -17.12 2.94 8.46
N PRO A 197 -17.72 2.04 9.24
CA PRO A 197 -17.13 1.54 10.48
C PRO A 197 -15.80 0.83 10.19
N ASP A 198 -14.71 1.26 10.84
CA ASP A 198 -13.35 0.77 10.59
C ASP A 198 -12.94 0.77 9.10
N TRP A 199 -13.43 1.74 8.33
CA TRP A 199 -13.10 1.88 6.91
C TRP A 199 -12.87 3.33 6.53
N LEU A 200 -11.65 3.61 6.07
CA LEU A 200 -11.21 4.93 5.66
C LEU A 200 -10.77 4.94 4.20
N GLY A 201 -10.76 6.12 3.61
CA GLY A 201 -10.13 6.43 2.35
C GLY A 201 -9.35 7.73 2.44
N MET A 202 -8.92 8.23 1.30
CA MET A 202 -8.31 9.55 1.18
C MET A 202 -8.87 10.33 0.00
N LEU A 203 -9.02 11.64 0.21
CA LEU A 203 -9.30 12.64 -0.80
C LEU A 203 -8.02 13.38 -1.14
N TYR A 204 -7.75 13.58 -2.42
CA TYR A 204 -6.54 14.23 -2.90
C TYR A 204 -6.77 14.90 -4.24
N SER A 205 -5.94 15.90 -4.53
CA SER A 205 -5.91 16.51 -5.86
C SER A 205 -5.09 15.65 -6.81
N GLN A 206 -5.72 15.13 -7.86
CA GLN A 206 -5.00 14.48 -8.96
C GLN A 206 -4.92 15.42 -10.16
N ALA A 207 -3.71 15.65 -10.65
CA ALA A 207 -3.48 16.31 -11.93
C ALA A 207 -3.36 15.27 -13.04
N ASP A 208 -4.33 15.27 -13.96
CA ASP A 208 -4.29 14.45 -15.18
C ASP A 208 -3.37 15.11 -16.23
N SER A 209 -3.29 16.45 -16.18
CA SER A 209 -2.37 17.23 -17.00
C SER A 209 -1.92 18.49 -16.28
N LYS A 210 -1.01 19.27 -16.89
CA LYS A 210 -0.60 20.59 -16.39
C LYS A 210 -1.77 21.58 -16.22
N LYS A 211 -2.91 21.36 -16.89
CA LYS A 211 -4.04 22.29 -16.92
C LYS A 211 -5.30 21.80 -16.19
N LYS A 212 -5.46 20.49 -16.00
CA LYS A 212 -6.66 19.91 -15.39
C LYS A 212 -6.27 19.08 -14.17
N SER A 213 -6.77 19.50 -13.01
CA SER A 213 -6.75 18.71 -11.79
C SER A 213 -8.15 18.65 -11.21
N ASN A 214 -8.50 17.50 -10.63
CA ASN A 214 -9.80 17.24 -10.02
C ASN A 214 -9.60 16.66 -8.62
N LEU A 215 -10.63 16.80 -7.79
CA LEU A 215 -10.72 16.09 -6.53
C LEU A 215 -10.99 14.60 -6.81
N MET A 216 -10.15 13.74 -6.24
CA MET A 216 -10.30 12.30 -6.30
C MET A 216 -10.37 11.70 -4.91
N MET A 217 -11.09 10.61 -4.78
CA MET A 217 -11.17 9.76 -3.61
C MET A 217 -10.55 8.40 -3.94
N SER A 218 -9.74 7.86 -3.03
CA SER A 218 -9.30 6.47 -3.07
C SER A 218 -9.76 5.74 -1.81
N LEU A 219 -10.18 4.49 -1.96
CA LEU A 219 -10.64 3.66 -0.84
C LEU A 219 -9.48 2.79 -0.37
N PHE A 220 -9.20 2.78 0.93
CA PHE A 220 -8.27 1.79 1.49
C PHE A 220 -8.96 0.46 1.69
N GLU A 221 -8.18 -0.58 2.00
CA GLU A 221 -8.71 -1.83 2.51
C GLU A 221 -9.52 -1.56 3.80
N PRO A 222 -10.71 -2.15 3.99
CA PRO A 222 -11.42 -2.03 5.25
C PRO A 222 -10.64 -2.72 6.37
N GLY A 223 -10.54 -2.08 7.53
CA GLY A 223 -9.76 -2.57 8.66
C GLY A 223 -9.14 -1.44 9.49
N SER A 224 -8.57 -1.83 10.64
CA SER A 224 -8.01 -0.88 11.62
C SER A 224 -6.61 -0.36 11.26
N GLU A 225 -5.82 -1.13 10.50
CA GLU A 225 -4.44 -0.82 10.13
C GLU A 225 -4.20 -1.06 8.62
N PRO A 226 -4.93 -0.39 7.70
CA PRO A 226 -4.74 -0.60 6.27
C PRO A 226 -3.35 -0.16 5.79
N LEU A 227 -2.74 0.82 6.48
CA LEU A 227 -1.43 1.38 6.16
C LEU A 227 -0.48 1.23 7.37
N PRO A 228 0.43 0.24 7.38
CA PRO A 228 1.27 -0.03 8.54
C PRO A 228 2.17 1.12 8.98
N TRP A 229 2.53 2.01 8.05
CA TRP A 229 3.36 3.18 8.35
C TRP A 229 2.58 4.35 8.97
N LEU A 230 1.24 4.33 8.92
CA LEU A 230 0.39 5.24 9.70
C LEU A 230 -0.12 4.62 11.00
N GLY A 231 -0.05 3.28 11.12
CA GLY A 231 -0.50 2.54 12.29
C GLY A 231 -2.02 2.41 12.35
N ARG A 232 -2.55 2.37 13.58
CA ARG A 232 -4.00 2.26 13.79
C ARG A 232 -4.68 3.57 13.48
N MET A 233 -5.60 3.53 12.54
CA MET A 233 -6.31 4.72 12.10
C MET A 233 -7.13 5.37 13.20
N SER A 234 -7.69 4.58 14.12
CA SER A 234 -8.41 5.06 15.30
C SER A 234 -7.53 5.72 16.36
N GLN A 235 -6.21 5.61 16.24
CA GLN A 235 -5.23 6.25 17.14
C GLN A 235 -4.61 7.51 16.53
N LEU A 236 -4.98 7.87 15.30
CA LEU A 236 -4.62 9.15 14.72
C LEU A 236 -5.43 10.24 15.40
N GLY A 237 -4.74 11.11 16.14
CA GLY A 237 -5.32 12.22 16.85
C GLY A 237 -4.85 13.57 16.30
N PRO A 238 -5.51 14.67 16.68
CA PRO A 238 -5.07 16.00 16.29
C PRO A 238 -3.72 16.34 16.93
N ALA A 239 -2.88 17.07 16.21
CA ALA A 239 -1.57 17.50 16.71
C ALA A 239 -1.67 18.37 17.98
N SER A 240 -2.82 19.01 18.22
CA SER A 240 -3.11 19.81 19.43
C SER A 240 -3.11 19.00 20.72
N ASP A 241 -3.37 17.69 20.64
CA ASP A 241 -3.44 16.81 21.81
C ASP A 241 -2.06 16.26 22.19
N ALA A 242 -1.06 16.44 21.32
CA ALA A 242 0.32 16.07 21.60
C ALA A 242 1.00 17.12 22.48
N ALA A 243 1.94 16.67 23.33
CA ALA A 243 2.71 17.57 24.20
C ALA A 243 3.59 18.55 23.40
N GLU A 244 4.06 18.14 22.23
CA GLU A 244 4.86 18.91 21.29
C GLU A 244 4.32 18.64 19.87
N ASN A 245 4.40 19.63 18.98
CA ASN A 245 3.99 19.43 17.59
C ASN A 245 4.88 18.35 16.94
N PRO A 246 4.32 17.19 16.52
CA PRO A 246 5.12 16.11 15.95
C PRO A 246 5.80 16.49 14.62
N TYR A 247 5.30 17.51 13.93
CA TYR A 247 5.89 18.05 12.71
C TYR A 247 7.02 19.07 12.97
N GLY A 248 7.23 19.45 14.24
CA GLY A 248 8.15 20.51 14.64
C GLY A 248 7.57 21.91 14.43
N GLU A 249 8.22 22.94 14.99
CA GLU A 249 7.77 24.33 14.87
C GLU A 249 7.86 24.87 13.43
N ASP A 250 8.88 24.41 12.69
CA ASP A 250 9.17 24.81 11.30
C ASP A 250 8.74 23.76 10.26
N ASP A 251 7.90 22.80 10.63
CA ASP A 251 7.43 21.72 9.73
C ASP A 251 8.58 20.89 9.10
N SER A 252 9.63 20.68 9.89
CA SER A 252 10.89 20.05 9.44
C SER A 252 11.01 18.57 9.83
N LYS A 253 10.01 18.04 10.53
CA LYS A 253 9.95 16.67 11.02
C LYS A 253 8.60 16.07 10.64
N SER A 254 8.51 14.75 10.76
CA SER A 254 7.24 14.04 10.64
C SER A 254 7.20 12.91 11.68
N PRO A 255 6.02 12.62 12.28
CA PRO A 255 5.83 11.43 13.09
C PRO A 255 5.82 10.14 12.25
N PHE A 256 5.74 10.26 10.93
CA PHE A 256 5.70 9.16 9.98
C PHE A 256 7.03 9.01 9.22
N PRO A 257 7.34 7.81 8.70
CA PRO A 257 6.61 6.55 8.85
C PRO A 257 6.82 5.87 10.21
N ILE A 258 5.78 5.23 10.74
CA ILE A 258 5.90 4.34 11.90
C ILE A 258 6.76 3.14 11.51
N GLN A 259 7.88 2.96 12.23
CA GLN A 259 8.77 1.84 11.99
C GLN A 259 8.18 0.54 12.55
N PRO A 260 8.30 -0.58 11.82
CA PRO A 260 7.88 -1.87 12.34
C PRO A 260 8.72 -2.23 13.57
N LYS A 261 8.08 -2.84 14.58
CA LYS A 261 8.73 -3.28 15.83
C LYS A 261 10.00 -4.11 15.59
N ASN A 262 9.96 -4.97 14.57
CA ASN A 262 11.09 -5.80 14.14
C ASN A 262 11.60 -5.33 12.78
N LYS A 263 12.91 -5.08 12.69
CA LYS A 263 13.58 -4.77 11.44
C LYS A 263 13.50 -5.96 10.48
N ARG A 264 13.33 -5.67 9.19
CA ARG A 264 13.36 -6.68 8.14
C ARG A 264 14.79 -7.13 7.86
N SER A 265 14.96 -8.29 7.23
CA SER A 265 16.27 -8.90 6.96
C SER A 265 17.22 -8.01 6.16
N TYR A 266 16.71 -7.16 5.26
CA TYR A 266 17.51 -6.21 4.49
C TYR A 266 17.86 -4.92 5.26
N ALA A 267 17.15 -4.62 6.34
CA ALA A 267 17.37 -3.45 7.21
C ALA A 267 18.14 -3.83 8.49
N GLN A 268 18.61 -5.07 8.58
CA GLN A 268 19.38 -5.60 9.68
C GLN A 268 20.55 -6.43 9.14
N ASN A 269 21.61 -6.57 9.93
CA ASN A 269 22.70 -7.46 9.56
C ASN A 269 22.25 -8.92 9.74
N VAL A 270 22.09 -9.61 8.62
CA VAL A 270 21.83 -11.06 8.56
C VAL A 270 23.00 -11.77 7.88
N THR A 271 23.26 -13.01 8.29
CA THR A 271 24.33 -13.83 7.71
C THR A 271 23.73 -14.94 6.84
N VAL A 272 24.14 -15.02 5.57
CA VAL A 272 23.64 -16.00 4.60
C VAL A 272 24.82 -16.63 3.86
N TRP A 273 25.06 -17.92 4.12
CA TRP A 273 26.18 -18.68 3.53
C TRP A 273 25.73 -19.85 2.64
N ILE A 274 24.51 -19.78 2.10
CA ILE A 274 24.01 -20.76 1.12
C ILE A 274 24.86 -20.73 -0.17
N LYS A 275 25.32 -19.53 -0.57
CA LYS A 275 26.22 -19.33 -1.71
C LYS A 275 27.63 -19.05 -1.22
N ALA A 276 28.64 -19.65 -1.87
CA ALA A 276 30.05 -19.46 -1.54
C ALA A 276 30.48 -17.99 -1.54
N SER A 277 29.93 -17.17 -2.44
CA SER A 277 30.24 -15.73 -2.53
C SER A 277 29.88 -14.95 -1.26
N GLY A 278 28.79 -15.32 -0.57
CA GLY A 278 28.38 -14.69 0.69
C GLY A 278 29.40 -14.94 1.80
N LEU A 279 29.82 -16.20 1.95
CA LEU A 279 30.85 -16.59 2.90
C LEU A 279 32.20 -15.90 2.60
N GLN A 280 32.61 -15.91 1.33
CA GLN A 280 33.84 -15.25 0.90
C GLN A 280 33.81 -13.75 1.21
N THR A 281 32.67 -13.08 1.03
CA THR A 281 32.52 -11.65 1.30
C THR A 281 32.70 -11.32 2.79
N ASP A 282 32.12 -12.14 3.68
CA ASP A 282 32.26 -11.98 5.12
C ASP A 282 33.71 -12.19 5.58
N VAL A 283 34.37 -13.27 5.11
CA VAL A 283 35.78 -13.55 5.42
C VAL A 283 36.68 -12.43 4.88
N GLN A 284 36.51 -12.01 3.64
CA GLN A 284 37.27 -10.90 3.06
C GLN A 284 37.07 -9.58 3.80
N LYS A 285 35.87 -9.31 4.34
CA LYS A 285 35.62 -8.13 5.17
C LYS A 285 36.41 -8.18 6.48
N ILE A 286 36.51 -9.34 7.11
CA ILE A 286 37.36 -9.54 8.29
C ILE A 286 38.84 -9.33 7.93
N LEU A 287 39.35 -9.97 6.87
CA LEU A 287 40.76 -9.84 6.47
C LEU A 287 41.15 -8.40 6.08
N ARG A 288 40.24 -7.65 5.42
CA ARG A 288 40.47 -6.23 5.12
C ARG A 288 40.60 -5.36 6.37
N ASN A 289 39.85 -5.67 7.43
CA ASN A 289 39.95 -4.96 8.70
C ASN A 289 41.18 -5.41 9.50
N ALA A 290 41.55 -6.70 9.44
CA ALA A 290 42.76 -7.26 10.04
C ALA A 290 44.04 -6.54 9.60
N ARG A 291 44.17 -6.25 8.30
CA ARG A 291 45.33 -5.51 7.75
C ARG A 291 45.41 -4.03 8.15
N LYS A 292 44.36 -3.51 8.79
CA LYS A 292 44.26 -2.10 9.24
C LYS A 292 44.24 -2.00 10.77
N LEU A 293 44.78 -2.99 11.47
CA LEU A 293 44.94 -2.93 12.91
C LEU A 293 46.16 -2.05 13.27
N PRO A 294 46.08 -1.24 14.35
CA PRO A 294 45.00 -1.15 15.33
C PRO A 294 43.83 -0.21 14.96
N GLU A 295 43.90 0.53 13.86
CA GLU A 295 42.91 1.57 13.50
C GLU A 295 41.47 1.04 13.38
N LYS A 296 41.29 -0.21 12.92
CA LYS A 296 39.99 -0.86 12.73
C LYS A 296 39.66 -1.95 13.76
N THR A 297 40.28 -1.91 14.94
CA THR A 297 40.08 -2.92 16.01
C THR A 297 38.61 -3.18 16.32
N GLN A 298 37.81 -2.14 16.59
CA GLN A 298 36.39 -2.32 16.95
C GLN A 298 35.59 -3.01 15.83
N THR A 299 35.77 -2.58 14.57
CA THR A 299 35.09 -3.17 13.43
C THR A 299 35.57 -4.59 13.16
N PHE A 300 36.88 -4.87 13.27
CA PHE A 300 37.44 -6.21 13.13
C PHE A 300 36.79 -7.20 14.11
N TYR A 301 36.78 -6.90 15.40
CA TYR A 301 36.18 -7.79 16.41
C TYR A 301 34.66 -7.89 16.29
N LYS A 302 33.96 -6.84 15.84
CA LYS A 302 32.51 -6.91 15.57
C LYS A 302 32.19 -7.89 14.43
N GLU A 303 32.95 -7.83 13.34
CA GLU A 303 32.78 -8.73 12.18
C GLU A 303 33.21 -10.16 12.51
N LEU A 304 34.30 -10.33 13.27
CA LEU A 304 34.77 -11.63 13.75
C LEU A 304 33.73 -12.30 14.65
N ASN A 305 33.16 -11.58 15.62
CA ASN A 305 32.11 -12.11 16.48
C ASN A 305 30.81 -12.40 15.73
N ARG A 306 30.48 -11.62 14.67
CA ARG A 306 29.34 -11.96 13.80
C ARG A 306 29.56 -13.30 13.12
N LEU A 307 30.72 -13.49 12.48
CA LEU A 307 31.05 -14.77 11.84
C LEU A 307 31.06 -15.91 12.87
N ARG A 308 31.65 -15.70 14.04
CA ARG A 308 31.65 -16.68 15.13
C ARG A 308 30.24 -17.11 15.50
N LYS A 309 29.37 -16.15 15.87
CA LYS A 309 27.98 -16.44 16.26
C LYS A 309 27.21 -17.16 15.16
N ALA A 310 27.36 -16.76 13.90
CA ALA A 310 26.71 -17.43 12.77
C ALA A 310 27.21 -18.87 12.57
N ALA A 311 28.53 -19.10 12.63
CA ALA A 311 29.10 -20.43 12.49
C ALA A 311 28.66 -21.36 13.64
N LEU A 312 28.60 -20.86 14.87
CA LEU A 312 28.07 -21.62 16.02
C LEU A 312 26.59 -21.98 15.83
N ALA A 313 25.77 -21.03 15.39
CA ALA A 313 24.34 -21.25 15.16
C ALA A 313 24.08 -22.25 14.03
N PHE A 314 24.90 -22.24 12.97
CA PHE A 314 24.80 -23.20 11.87
C PHE A 314 25.47 -24.54 12.15
N GLY A 315 26.21 -24.68 13.25
CA GLY A 315 27.05 -25.85 13.52
C GLY A 315 28.22 -26.01 12.55
N PHE A 316 28.69 -24.92 11.94
CA PHE A 316 29.76 -24.93 10.93
C PHE A 316 31.14 -24.66 11.58
N TRP A 317 31.55 -25.57 12.46
CA TRP A 317 32.76 -25.43 13.30
C TRP A 317 34.07 -25.41 12.50
N GLU A 318 34.11 -26.11 11.37
CA GLU A 318 35.29 -26.15 10.49
C GLU A 318 35.66 -24.76 9.95
N LEU A 319 34.65 -23.91 9.68
CA LEU A 319 34.89 -22.53 9.26
C LEU A 319 35.67 -21.74 10.30
N LEU A 320 35.38 -21.95 11.59
CA LEU A 320 36.10 -21.26 12.67
C LEU A 320 37.57 -21.65 12.68
N LYS A 321 37.88 -22.93 12.44
CA LYS A 321 39.26 -23.42 12.32
C LYS A 321 39.96 -22.80 11.12
N SER A 322 39.33 -22.86 9.94
CA SER A 322 39.91 -22.30 8.72
C SER A 322 40.11 -20.78 8.79
N VAL A 323 39.18 -20.02 9.39
CA VAL A 323 39.34 -18.57 9.57
C VAL A 323 40.45 -18.27 10.58
N ALA A 324 40.64 -19.08 11.62
CA ALA A 324 41.74 -18.90 12.55
C ALA A 324 43.10 -19.11 11.87
N GLU A 325 43.24 -20.15 11.05
CA GLU A 325 44.45 -20.41 10.25
C GLU A 325 44.74 -19.27 9.27
N LEU A 326 43.69 -18.69 8.66
CA LEU A 326 43.84 -17.50 7.82
C LEU A 326 44.34 -16.28 8.60
N LEU A 327 43.86 -16.06 9.82
CA LEU A 327 44.34 -14.96 10.68
C LEU A 327 45.80 -15.17 11.12
N GLU A 328 46.20 -16.39 11.44
CA GLU A 328 47.61 -16.73 11.72
C GLU A 328 48.50 -16.45 10.51
N ARG A 329 48.04 -16.85 9.32
CA ARG A 329 48.75 -16.56 8.08
C ARG A 329 48.87 -15.06 7.83
N GLU A 330 47.80 -14.28 7.99
CA GLU A 330 47.88 -12.81 7.85
C GLU A 330 48.82 -12.18 8.89
N CYS A 331 48.87 -12.72 10.12
CA CYS A 331 49.82 -12.27 11.14
C CYS A 331 51.28 -12.44 10.69
N THR A 332 51.61 -13.56 10.03
CA THR A 332 52.96 -13.81 9.47
C THR A 332 53.28 -12.97 8.24
N LEU A 333 52.27 -12.43 7.55
CA LEU A 333 52.40 -11.64 6.32
C LEU A 333 52.29 -10.13 6.58
N LEU A 334 52.30 -9.71 7.84
CA LEU A 334 52.32 -8.29 8.19
C LEU A 334 53.61 -7.64 7.64
N PRO A 335 53.51 -6.46 6.99
CA PRO A 335 54.68 -5.69 6.59
C PRO A 335 55.52 -5.26 7.80
N ASP A 336 56.82 -5.04 7.60
CA ASP A 336 57.72 -4.52 8.65
C ASP A 336 57.30 -3.12 9.17
N SER A 337 56.49 -2.39 8.39
CA SER A 337 55.90 -1.09 8.77
C SER A 337 54.58 -1.21 9.55
N ALA A 338 54.08 -2.42 9.80
CA ALA A 338 52.85 -2.63 10.55
C ALA A 338 53.05 -2.31 12.04
N HIS A 339 51.98 -1.78 12.66
CA HIS A 339 52.00 -1.47 14.08
C HIS A 339 52.12 -2.77 14.92
N PRO A 340 52.94 -2.81 15.99
CA PRO A 340 53.17 -4.03 16.77
C PRO A 340 51.90 -4.65 17.35
N ASP A 341 50.93 -3.83 17.76
CA ASP A 341 49.62 -4.29 18.25
C ASP A 341 48.87 -5.19 17.24
N ALA A 342 49.05 -5.00 15.93
CA ALA A 342 48.37 -5.80 14.92
C ALA A 342 48.67 -7.30 15.08
N ALA A 343 49.94 -7.66 15.35
CA ALA A 343 50.35 -9.05 15.52
C ALA A 343 49.74 -9.68 16.79
N PHE A 344 49.67 -8.92 17.89
CA PHE A 344 49.06 -9.36 19.14
C PHE A 344 47.55 -9.60 18.97
N GLN A 345 46.85 -8.65 18.34
CA GLN A 345 45.41 -8.77 18.13
C GLN A 345 45.05 -9.92 17.19
N LEU A 346 45.80 -10.14 16.10
CA LEU A 346 45.55 -11.24 15.16
C LEU A 346 45.81 -12.61 15.80
N SER A 347 46.92 -12.74 16.51
CA SER A 347 47.27 -13.99 17.20
C SER A 347 46.26 -14.34 18.29
N HIS A 348 45.85 -13.35 19.09
CA HIS A 348 44.78 -13.51 20.09
C HIS A 348 43.46 -13.92 19.43
N ALA A 349 43.00 -13.19 18.41
CA ALA A 349 41.76 -13.50 17.71
C ALA A 349 41.75 -14.92 17.13
N ALA A 350 42.84 -15.36 16.52
CA ALA A 350 42.98 -16.71 15.97
C ALA A 350 42.90 -17.79 17.06
N GLN A 351 43.62 -17.61 18.17
CA GLN A 351 43.59 -18.55 19.30
C GLN A 351 42.19 -18.68 19.88
N GLN A 352 41.50 -17.55 20.11
CA GLN A 352 40.14 -17.56 20.66
C GLN A 352 39.14 -18.21 19.69
N LEU A 353 39.32 -18.05 18.38
CA LEU A 353 38.47 -18.69 17.38
C LEU A 353 38.69 -20.21 17.31
N LYS A 354 39.94 -20.69 17.47
CA LYS A 354 40.24 -22.12 17.62
C LYS A 354 39.58 -22.70 18.87
N LEU A 355 39.64 -21.99 20.01
CA LEU A 355 38.95 -22.39 21.23
C LEU A 355 37.43 -22.47 21.02
N ALA A 356 36.84 -21.50 20.31
CA ALA A 356 35.41 -21.53 19.97
C ALA A 356 35.03 -22.73 19.08
N SER A 357 35.95 -23.20 18.21
CA SER A 357 35.70 -24.34 17.31
C SER A 357 35.68 -25.71 17.99
N SER A 358 36.13 -25.80 19.25
CA SER A 358 36.28 -27.07 20.00
C SER A 358 35.02 -27.55 20.71
N GLY A 359 33.94 -26.75 20.75
CA GLY A 359 32.65 -27.13 21.35
C GLY A 359 32.57 -27.05 22.88
N ASP A 360 33.64 -27.43 23.59
CA ASP A 360 33.64 -27.57 25.06
C ASP A 360 34.13 -26.32 25.82
N SER A 361 34.50 -25.26 25.11
CA SER A 361 35.09 -24.06 25.69
C SER A 361 34.05 -22.97 26.00
N LYS A 362 34.34 -22.09 26.97
CA LYS A 362 33.53 -20.88 27.24
C LYS A 362 33.32 -20.03 25.97
N TYR A 363 34.28 -20.08 25.05
CA TYR A 363 34.25 -19.38 23.76
C TYR A 363 33.32 -20.03 22.71
N ALA A 364 32.85 -21.26 22.93
CA ALA A 364 31.84 -21.93 22.11
C ALA A 364 30.40 -21.50 22.47
N THR A 365 30.22 -20.76 23.59
CA THR A 365 28.90 -20.22 23.96
C THR A 365 28.52 -19.05 23.05
N TYR A 366 27.24 -19.01 22.64
CA TYR A 366 26.75 -17.99 21.70
C TYR A 366 26.92 -16.55 22.26
N GLU A 367 26.68 -16.36 23.55
CA GLU A 367 26.73 -15.04 24.20
C GLU A 367 28.15 -14.49 24.41
N HIS A 368 29.15 -15.36 24.51
CA HIS A 368 30.51 -14.92 24.83
C HIS A 368 31.22 -14.30 23.63
N ASN A 369 31.48 -13.00 23.65
CA ASN A 369 32.21 -12.31 22.59
C ASN A 369 33.73 -12.36 22.82
N ILE A 370 34.49 -12.51 21.72
CA ILE A 370 35.93 -12.28 21.70
C ILE A 370 36.18 -10.79 21.84
N THR A 371 36.84 -10.38 22.93
CA THR A 371 37.24 -9.00 23.18
C THR A 371 38.68 -8.74 22.72
N PRO A 372 39.01 -7.51 22.28
CA PRO A 372 40.38 -7.12 21.99
C PRO A 372 41.31 -7.36 23.19
N MET A 373 42.57 -7.69 22.91
CA MET A 373 43.60 -7.73 23.94
C MET A 373 43.92 -6.30 24.38
N LEU A 374 44.03 -6.04 25.67
CA LEU A 374 44.53 -4.77 26.17
C LEU A 374 46.04 -4.77 25.99
N THR A 375 46.56 -3.79 25.25
CA THR A 375 47.98 -3.62 24.99
C THR A 375 48.42 -2.21 25.36
N ASP A 376 49.62 -2.08 25.92
CA ASP A 376 50.14 -0.82 26.45
C ASP A 376 50.80 0.06 25.37
N PHE A 377 50.49 -0.18 24.08
CA PHE A 377 51.09 0.55 22.96
C PHE A 377 50.50 1.95 22.77
N SER A 378 49.37 2.28 23.40
CA SER A 378 48.79 3.62 23.42
C SER A 378 49.41 4.49 24.53
N GLY A 379 50.68 4.87 24.36
CA GLY A 379 51.29 6.03 25.02
C GLY A 379 51.54 5.93 26.52
N GLY A 380 52.63 5.27 26.92
CA GLY A 380 53.39 5.57 28.13
C GLY A 380 54.13 6.93 28.04
N GLY A 381 53.39 8.01 27.76
CA GLY A 381 53.88 9.39 27.70
C GLY A 381 53.59 10.10 29.02
N GLY A 382 54.24 9.67 30.10
CA GLY A 382 54.06 10.26 31.42
C GLY A 382 54.96 9.58 32.46
N ALA A 383 56.28 9.67 32.26
CA ALA A 383 57.22 9.37 33.34
C ALA A 383 57.28 10.55 34.32
N ASP A 384 57.10 10.21 35.60
CA ASP A 384 57.51 10.87 36.84
C ASP A 384 56.83 12.17 37.32
N ARG A 385 56.10 12.05 38.44
CA ARG A 385 56.29 12.89 39.63
C ARG A 385 56.11 12.09 40.91
N ILE A 386 57.24 11.80 41.57
CA ILE A 386 57.38 11.81 43.04
C ILE A 386 57.18 13.26 43.52
#